data_AF-A0A371YWU7-F1
#
_entry.id   AF-A0A371YWU7-F1
#
_cell.length_a   1.000
_cell.length_b   1.000
_cell.length_c   1.000
_cell.angle_alpha   90.00
_cell.angle_beta   90.00
_cell.angle_gamma   90.00
#
_symmetry.space_group_name_H-M   'P 1'
#
loop_
_entity.id
_entity.type
_entity.pdbx_description
1 polymer ?
#
loop_
_entity_poly.entity_id
_entity_poly.type
_entity_poly.pdbx_seq_one_letter_code
_entity_poly.pdbx_strand_id
1 'polypeptide(L)'
;MSTNKGVLVYNEKPINFCDEMLCLTDMWKAAGKPASSSPAEWQRSADAEKFIEFISETQNMGISHVIKSNPGKGGGTWAYWQIAFAYAKKLSPEFHAWVNQAAREKMEALAGKQKEKTVKRVRKPSVLPTFRTGFGIAKILGLDDNQASIYADRYTNKKCNESPLTLMGITHHEAPENTKTLNASEIAERLDLPGSRPGIAGNQLLKEAGLHTDSRDKKNKIVWTPTESGMQFARLSDTGKAHSDGSVQTYRWSERVLAVLSSHLAVKGESVSVPFAKKPETATV
;
A
#
# COMPACT_ATOMS: atom_id res chain seq x y z
N MET A 1 -34.98 -24.62 16.42
CA MET A 1 -35.18 -23.27 15.84
C MET A 1 -36.64 -22.93 15.97
N SER A 2 -36.98 -21.78 16.56
CA SER A 2 -38.37 -21.35 16.69
C SER A 2 -38.89 -20.91 15.33
N THR A 3 -39.99 -21.49 14.85
CA THR A 3 -40.65 -21.09 13.60
C THR A 3 -41.34 -19.75 13.81
N ASN A 4 -41.09 -18.78 12.92
CA ASN A 4 -41.72 -17.47 12.97
C ASN A 4 -43.08 -17.55 12.29
N LYS A 5 -44.16 -17.53 13.05
CA LYS A 5 -45.53 -17.56 12.51
C LYS A 5 -46.25 -16.27 12.82
N GLY A 6 -47.03 -15.78 11.88
CA GLY A 6 -47.85 -14.60 12.08
C GLY A 6 -48.95 -14.45 11.05
N VAL A 7 -49.64 -13.32 11.13
CA VAL A 7 -50.80 -12.99 10.30
C VAL A 7 -50.61 -11.60 9.73
N LEU A 8 -50.71 -11.47 8.41
CA LEU A 8 -50.88 -10.20 7.71
C LEU A 8 -52.38 -9.94 7.52
N VAL A 9 -52.79 -8.69 7.44
CA VAL A 9 -54.20 -8.33 7.20
C VAL A 9 -54.29 -7.56 5.89
N TYR A 10 -55.11 -8.05 4.97
CA TYR A 10 -55.45 -7.40 3.71
C TYR A 10 -56.97 -7.44 3.52
N ASN A 11 -57.60 -6.28 3.28
CA ASN A 11 -59.06 -6.15 3.19
C ASN A 11 -59.79 -6.82 4.36
N GLU A 12 -59.33 -6.54 5.58
CA GLU A 12 -59.86 -7.10 6.86
C GLU A 12 -59.81 -8.63 6.97
N LYS A 13 -59.12 -9.29 6.03
CA LYS A 13 -58.99 -10.75 6.01
C LYS A 13 -57.56 -11.16 6.36
N PRO A 14 -57.40 -12.20 7.21
CA PRO A 14 -56.09 -12.66 7.62
C PRO A 14 -55.40 -13.44 6.51
N ILE A 15 -54.09 -13.23 6.36
CA ILE A 15 -53.17 -13.99 5.51
C ILE A 15 -52.10 -14.56 6.42
N ASN A 16 -52.12 -15.88 6.59
CA ASN A 16 -51.14 -16.55 7.45
C ASN A 16 -49.77 -16.64 6.77
N PHE A 17 -48.71 -16.45 7.55
CA PHE A 17 -47.33 -16.71 7.14
C PHE A 17 -46.59 -17.57 8.17
N CYS A 18 -45.63 -18.35 7.68
CA CYS A 18 -44.73 -19.18 8.47
C CYS A 18 -43.34 -19.09 7.84
N ASP A 19 -42.41 -18.50 8.59
CA ASP A 19 -41.06 -18.17 8.15
C ASP A 19 -41.11 -17.38 6.84
N GLU A 20 -40.48 -17.89 5.79
CA GLU A 20 -40.42 -17.28 4.46
C GLU A 20 -41.65 -17.60 3.58
N MET A 21 -42.66 -18.31 4.10
CA MET A 21 -43.83 -18.74 3.32
C MET A 21 -45.12 -18.04 3.69
N LEU A 22 -45.94 -17.77 2.68
CA LEU A 22 -47.29 -17.22 2.81
C LEU A 22 -48.35 -18.19 2.26
N CYS A 23 -49.52 -18.17 2.87
CA CYS A 23 -50.68 -18.95 2.42
C CYS A 23 -51.37 -18.27 1.23
N LEU A 24 -51.13 -18.78 0.02
CA LEU A 24 -51.78 -18.32 -1.22
C LEU A 24 -53.30 -18.49 -1.18
N THR A 25 -53.79 -19.53 -0.50
CA THR A 25 -55.23 -19.74 -0.34
C THR A 25 -55.88 -18.61 0.48
N ASP A 26 -55.18 -18.09 1.48
CA ASP A 26 -55.68 -16.95 2.25
C ASP A 26 -55.58 -15.67 1.46
N MET A 27 -54.51 -15.46 0.69
CA MET A 27 -54.40 -14.34 -0.26
C MET A 27 -55.55 -14.34 -1.28
N TRP A 28 -55.90 -15.50 -1.84
CA TRP A 28 -57.02 -15.66 -2.77
C TRP A 28 -58.37 -15.32 -2.12
N LYS A 29 -58.60 -15.77 -0.87
CA LYS A 29 -59.80 -15.38 -0.09
C LYS A 29 -59.82 -13.89 0.22
N ALA A 30 -58.67 -13.31 0.56
CA ALA A 30 -58.48 -11.91 0.87
C ALA A 30 -58.85 -11.02 -0.32
N ALA A 31 -58.41 -11.42 -1.52
CA ALA A 31 -58.72 -10.77 -2.79
C ALA A 31 -60.15 -11.00 -3.32
N GLY A 32 -61.03 -11.69 -2.57
CA GLY A 32 -62.43 -11.88 -2.97
C GLY A 32 -62.71 -13.13 -3.79
N LYS A 33 -61.79 -14.10 -3.84
CA LYS A 33 -61.93 -15.39 -4.54
C LYS A 33 -62.23 -15.25 -6.05
N PRO A 34 -61.39 -14.54 -6.83
CA PRO A 34 -61.54 -14.49 -8.29
C PRO A 34 -61.52 -15.92 -8.88
N ALA A 35 -62.54 -16.24 -9.70
CA ALA A 35 -62.83 -17.60 -10.15
C ALA A 35 -61.71 -18.24 -10.98
N SER A 36 -60.99 -17.44 -11.78
CA SER A 36 -59.91 -17.87 -12.69
C SER A 36 -58.50 -17.58 -12.17
N SER A 37 -58.36 -17.41 -10.86
CA SER A 37 -57.10 -17.05 -10.22
C SER A 37 -56.91 -17.78 -8.91
N SER A 38 -57.48 -18.98 -8.78
CA SER A 38 -57.18 -19.87 -7.65
C SER A 38 -55.68 -20.24 -7.64
N PRO A 39 -55.08 -20.56 -6.48
CA PRO A 39 -53.66 -20.90 -6.43
C PRO A 39 -53.29 -22.09 -7.33
N ALA A 40 -54.16 -23.08 -7.41
CA ALA A 40 -53.95 -24.28 -8.23
C ALA A 40 -54.01 -23.98 -9.74
N GLU A 41 -54.85 -23.03 -10.15
CA GLU A 41 -54.95 -22.62 -11.56
C GLU A 41 -53.79 -21.72 -11.97
N TRP A 42 -53.40 -20.77 -11.10
CA TRP A 42 -52.26 -19.90 -11.38
C TRP A 42 -50.96 -20.70 -11.52
N GLN A 43 -50.75 -21.72 -10.68
CA GLN A 43 -49.60 -22.62 -10.77
C GLN A 43 -49.46 -23.34 -12.12
N ARG A 44 -50.56 -23.52 -12.87
CA ARG A 44 -50.54 -24.14 -14.21
C ARG A 44 -50.28 -23.13 -15.33
N SER A 45 -50.15 -21.85 -15.01
CA SER A 45 -49.81 -20.84 -16.00
C SER A 45 -48.31 -20.89 -16.29
N ALA A 46 -47.95 -20.77 -17.58
CA ALA A 46 -46.55 -20.80 -18.01
C ALA A 46 -45.69 -19.73 -17.30
N ASP A 47 -46.28 -18.58 -16.96
CA ASP A 47 -45.59 -17.52 -16.23
C ASP A 47 -45.30 -17.91 -14.76
N ALA A 48 -46.22 -18.61 -14.11
CA ALA A 48 -46.01 -19.09 -12.74
C ALA A 48 -44.98 -20.21 -12.70
N GLU A 49 -45.04 -21.16 -13.64
CA GLU A 49 -44.08 -22.27 -13.72
C GLU A 49 -42.65 -21.75 -13.87
N LYS A 50 -42.42 -20.85 -14.84
CA LYS A 50 -41.11 -20.22 -15.04
C LYS A 50 -40.61 -19.47 -13.81
N PHE A 51 -41.51 -18.75 -13.12
CA PHE A 51 -41.11 -17.98 -11.95
C PHE A 51 -40.82 -18.88 -10.74
N ILE A 52 -41.61 -19.95 -10.53
CA ILE A 52 -41.37 -20.93 -9.46
C ILE A 52 -40.04 -21.63 -9.68
N GLU A 53 -39.73 -22.06 -10.90
CA GLU A 53 -38.46 -22.68 -11.27
C GLU A 53 -37.28 -21.73 -11.00
N PHE A 54 -37.38 -20.47 -11.44
CA PHE A 54 -36.38 -19.45 -11.16
C PHE A 54 -36.10 -19.26 -9.66
N ILE A 55 -37.14 -19.22 -8.84
CA ILE A 55 -36.99 -19.11 -7.38
C ILE A 55 -36.37 -20.38 -6.79
N SER A 56 -36.78 -21.56 -7.27
CA SER A 56 -36.23 -22.86 -6.88
C SER A 56 -34.71 -22.89 -7.09
N GLU A 57 -34.25 -22.49 -8.28
CA GLU A 57 -32.83 -22.42 -8.64
C GLU A 57 -32.07 -21.36 -7.83
N THR A 58 -32.62 -20.14 -7.75
CA THR A 58 -31.95 -19.02 -7.06
C THR A 58 -31.78 -19.28 -5.56
N GLN A 59 -32.75 -19.94 -4.94
CA GLN A 59 -32.69 -20.30 -3.52
C GLN A 59 -31.99 -21.64 -3.28
N ASN A 60 -31.59 -22.36 -4.34
CA ASN A 60 -31.04 -23.72 -4.28
C ASN A 60 -31.92 -24.67 -3.45
N MET A 61 -33.24 -24.61 -3.69
CA MET A 61 -34.24 -25.41 -3.00
C MET A 61 -35.02 -26.24 -4.02
N GLY A 62 -35.48 -27.43 -3.64
CA GLY A 62 -36.44 -28.18 -4.46
C GLY A 62 -37.80 -27.48 -4.53
N ILE A 63 -38.54 -27.66 -5.62
CA ILE A 63 -39.85 -27.02 -5.85
C ILE A 63 -40.81 -27.23 -4.68
N SER A 64 -40.80 -28.42 -4.05
CA SER A 64 -41.65 -28.76 -2.89
C SER A 64 -41.35 -27.95 -1.62
N HIS A 65 -40.16 -27.35 -1.52
CA HIS A 65 -39.79 -26.44 -0.42
C HIS A 65 -40.20 -25.00 -0.69
N VAL A 66 -40.40 -24.66 -1.96
CA VAL A 66 -40.71 -23.32 -2.45
C VAL A 66 -42.21 -23.13 -2.63
N ILE A 67 -42.94 -24.19 -2.97
CA ILE A 67 -44.40 -24.22 -2.99
C ILE A 67 -44.92 -25.61 -2.58
N LYS A 68 -45.92 -25.64 -1.70
CA LYS A 68 -46.56 -26.88 -1.26
C LYS A 68 -48.04 -26.69 -1.00
N SER A 69 -48.83 -27.73 -1.27
CA SER A 69 -50.27 -27.72 -1.00
C SER A 69 -50.60 -28.82 0.00
N ASN A 70 -51.23 -28.43 1.11
CA ASN A 70 -51.75 -29.39 2.09
C ASN A 70 -53.27 -29.50 1.92
N PRO A 71 -53.81 -30.66 1.54
CA PRO A 71 -55.25 -30.89 1.47
C PRO A 71 -55.86 -31.03 2.88
N GLY A 72 -57.18 -30.78 2.99
CA GLY A 72 -57.95 -31.03 4.22
C GLY A 72 -58.33 -29.78 5.03
N LYS A 73 -58.93 -30.00 6.22
CA LYS A 73 -59.43 -28.94 7.09
C LYS A 73 -58.26 -28.14 7.68
N GLY A 74 -58.19 -26.85 7.38
CA GLY A 74 -57.04 -26.00 7.71
C GLY A 74 -55.87 -26.12 6.71
N GLY A 75 -56.08 -26.85 5.62
CA GLY A 75 -55.15 -26.94 4.50
C GLY A 75 -55.11 -25.67 3.64
N GLY A 76 -54.09 -25.56 2.80
CA GLY A 76 -53.85 -24.43 1.92
C GLY A 76 -52.60 -24.62 1.07
N THR A 77 -52.46 -23.78 0.05
CA THR A 77 -51.24 -23.66 -0.74
C THR A 77 -50.33 -22.64 -0.09
N TRP A 78 -49.12 -23.07 0.28
CA TRP A 78 -48.08 -22.25 0.89
C TRP A 78 -46.97 -22.06 -0.12
N ALA A 79 -46.50 -20.84 -0.29
CA ALA A 79 -45.40 -20.54 -1.19
C ALA A 79 -44.42 -19.56 -0.57
N TYR A 80 -43.17 -19.64 -1.00
CA TYR A 80 -42.13 -18.67 -0.68
C TYR A 80 -42.60 -17.24 -1.02
N TRP A 81 -42.20 -16.27 -0.21
CA TRP A 81 -42.78 -14.93 -0.24
C TRP A 81 -42.66 -14.23 -1.60
N GLN A 82 -41.59 -14.47 -2.36
CA GLN A 82 -41.46 -13.90 -3.70
C GLN A 82 -42.54 -14.43 -4.66
N ILE A 83 -42.86 -15.73 -4.58
CA ILE A 83 -43.94 -16.36 -5.36
C ILE A 83 -45.28 -15.84 -4.88
N ALA A 84 -45.47 -15.68 -3.57
CA ALA A 84 -46.68 -15.08 -3.03
C ALA A 84 -46.91 -13.65 -3.55
N PHE A 85 -45.86 -12.84 -3.66
CA PHE A 85 -45.95 -11.48 -4.19
C PHE A 85 -46.25 -11.46 -5.70
N ALA A 86 -45.66 -12.36 -6.47
CA ALA A 86 -46.04 -12.56 -7.87
C ALA A 86 -47.51 -13.00 -8.01
N TYR A 87 -48.00 -13.83 -7.09
CA TYR A 87 -49.40 -14.23 -7.05
C TYR A 87 -50.33 -13.05 -6.71
N ALA A 88 -49.94 -12.17 -5.79
CA ALA A 88 -50.69 -10.94 -5.48
C ALA A 88 -50.93 -10.08 -6.73
N LYS A 89 -49.91 -9.98 -7.60
CA LYS A 89 -50.03 -9.30 -8.91
C LYS A 89 -51.09 -9.92 -9.81
N LYS A 90 -51.22 -11.25 -9.80
CA LYS A 90 -52.24 -11.95 -10.59
C LYS A 90 -53.64 -11.76 -10.00
N LEU A 91 -53.77 -11.70 -8.68
CA LEU A 91 -55.05 -11.62 -7.98
C LEU A 91 -55.79 -10.32 -8.25
N SER A 92 -55.13 -9.16 -8.10
CA SER A 92 -55.72 -7.86 -8.43
C SER A 92 -54.67 -6.75 -8.49
N PRO A 93 -54.91 -5.67 -9.25
CA PRO A 93 -54.03 -4.49 -9.24
C PRO A 93 -53.91 -3.83 -7.86
N GLU A 94 -54.97 -3.80 -7.07
CA GLU A 94 -54.98 -3.23 -5.71
C GLU A 94 -54.06 -4.01 -4.78
N PHE A 95 -54.14 -5.34 -4.82
CA PHE A 95 -53.29 -6.19 -3.98
C PHE A 95 -51.83 -6.09 -4.39
N HIS A 96 -51.56 -5.99 -5.70
CA HIS A 96 -50.22 -5.72 -6.21
C HIS A 96 -49.65 -4.40 -5.66
N ALA A 97 -50.44 -3.32 -5.71
CA ALA A 97 -50.03 -2.02 -5.22
C ALA A 97 -49.77 -2.03 -3.70
N TRP A 98 -50.59 -2.75 -2.93
CA TRP A 98 -50.40 -2.91 -1.49
C TRP A 98 -49.05 -3.57 -1.14
N VAL A 99 -48.68 -4.64 -1.85
CA VAL A 99 -47.35 -5.28 -1.67
C VAL A 99 -46.22 -4.32 -2.05
N ASN A 100 -46.36 -3.60 -3.17
CA ASN A 100 -45.34 -2.65 -3.63
C ASN A 100 -45.16 -1.47 -2.66
N GLN A 101 -46.24 -1.01 -2.03
CA GLN A 101 -46.20 0.05 -1.02
C GLN A 101 -45.41 -0.41 0.22
N ALA A 102 -45.66 -1.62 0.72
CA ALA A 102 -44.90 -2.19 1.83
C ALA A 102 -43.41 -2.36 1.50
N ALA A 103 -43.10 -2.80 0.27
CA ALA A 103 -41.71 -2.89 -0.21
C ALA A 103 -41.05 -1.50 -0.27
N ARG A 104 -41.75 -0.49 -0.80
CA ARG A 104 -41.28 0.90 -0.88
C ARG A 104 -41.00 1.49 0.50
N GLU A 105 -41.91 1.35 1.45
CA GLU A 105 -41.73 1.84 2.82
C GLU A 105 -40.49 1.22 3.48
N LYS A 106 -40.24 -0.08 3.23
CA LYS A 106 -39.04 -0.73 3.72
C LYS A 106 -37.77 -0.21 3.06
N MET A 107 -37.80 0.01 1.74
CA MET A 107 -36.68 0.59 1.00
C MET A 107 -36.39 2.04 1.45
N GLU A 108 -37.41 2.85 1.66
CA GLU A 108 -37.29 4.21 2.18
C GLU A 108 -36.76 4.21 3.63
N ALA A 109 -37.19 3.28 4.48
CA ALA A 109 -36.64 3.13 5.83
C ALA A 109 -35.16 2.70 5.82
N LEU A 110 -34.75 1.87 4.85
CA LEU A 110 -33.34 1.50 4.65
C LEU A 110 -32.52 2.68 4.10
N ALA A 111 -33.07 3.44 3.15
CA ALA A 111 -32.44 4.63 2.57
C ALA A 111 -32.35 5.79 3.58
N GLY A 112 -33.37 6.01 4.40
CA GLY A 112 -33.39 7.02 5.46
C GLY A 112 -32.40 6.72 6.60
N LYS A 113 -32.04 5.45 6.81
CA LYS A 113 -30.92 5.04 7.68
C LYS A 113 -29.55 5.26 7.03
N GLN A 114 -29.50 5.50 5.72
CA GLN A 114 -28.32 6.01 5.02
C GLN A 114 -28.26 7.54 5.04
N LYS A 115 -28.76 8.20 6.10
CA LYS A 115 -28.41 9.60 6.35
C LYS A 115 -26.90 9.73 6.55
N GLU A 116 -26.24 10.10 5.46
CA GLU A 116 -24.99 10.83 5.34
C GLU A 116 -23.92 10.42 6.35
N LYS A 117 -23.15 9.37 6.00
CA LYS A 117 -21.78 9.27 6.52
C LYS A 117 -21.04 10.50 6.02
N THR A 118 -21.11 11.60 6.77
CA THR A 118 -20.23 12.75 6.57
C THR A 118 -18.82 12.17 6.44
N VAL A 119 -18.21 12.36 5.27
CA VAL A 119 -16.83 11.94 5.04
C VAL A 119 -16.03 12.66 6.12
N LYS A 120 -15.62 11.94 7.16
CA LYS A 120 -14.81 12.54 8.23
C LYS A 120 -13.58 13.10 7.55
N ARG A 121 -13.52 14.43 7.42
CA ARG A 121 -12.37 15.13 6.85
C ARG A 121 -11.14 14.60 7.57
N VAL A 122 -10.31 13.83 6.87
CA VAL A 122 -9.10 13.26 7.44
C VAL A 122 -8.23 14.44 7.81
N ARG A 123 -8.13 14.74 9.11
CA ARG A 123 -7.29 15.83 9.60
C ARG A 123 -5.86 15.45 9.28
N LYS A 124 -5.13 16.35 8.62
CA LYS A 124 -3.69 16.18 8.44
C LYS A 124 -3.05 16.03 9.84
N PRO A 125 -2.10 15.10 10.02
CA PRO A 125 -1.44 14.95 11.30
C PRO A 125 -0.66 16.22 11.64
N SER A 126 -0.51 16.51 12.94
CA SER A 126 0.28 17.65 13.39
C SER A 126 1.74 17.47 13.01
N VAL A 127 2.38 18.57 12.60
CA VAL A 127 3.77 18.63 12.14
C VAL A 127 4.75 18.12 13.19
N LEU A 128 4.66 18.59 14.44
CA LEU A 128 5.63 18.28 15.49
C LEU A 128 5.66 16.78 15.88
N PRO A 129 4.52 16.11 16.17
CA PRO A 129 4.53 14.66 16.41
C PRO A 129 5.04 13.85 15.21
N THR A 130 4.69 14.29 14.00
CA THR A 130 5.14 13.63 12.76
C THR A 130 6.65 13.74 12.58
N PHE A 131 7.22 14.91 12.85
CA PHE A 131 8.66 15.14 12.82
C PHE A 131 9.38 14.29 13.88
N ARG A 132 8.91 14.28 15.13
CA ARG A 132 9.49 13.44 16.19
C ARG A 132 9.49 11.96 15.83
N THR A 133 8.41 11.49 15.20
CA THR A 133 8.30 10.11 14.72
C THR A 133 9.33 9.82 13.64
N GLY A 134 9.42 10.67 12.61
CA GLY A 134 10.40 10.52 11.53
C GLY A 134 11.84 10.55 12.05
N PHE A 135 12.13 11.45 13.00
CA PHE A 135 13.43 11.56 13.64
C PHE A 135 13.79 10.31 14.44
N GLY A 136 12.85 9.82 15.26
CA GLY A 136 13.04 8.59 16.03
C GLY A 136 13.31 7.37 15.13
N ILE A 137 12.56 7.22 14.03
CA ILE A 137 12.80 6.15 13.04
C ILE A 137 14.22 6.27 12.46
N ALA A 138 14.64 7.47 12.07
CA ALA A 138 15.97 7.70 11.52
C ALA A 138 17.09 7.36 12.52
N LYS A 139 16.91 7.70 13.80
CA LYS A 139 17.85 7.33 14.87
C LYS A 139 17.92 5.81 15.08
N ILE A 140 16.79 5.11 15.03
CA ILE A 140 16.75 3.64 15.13
C ILE A 140 17.50 2.98 13.96
N LEU A 141 17.49 3.61 12.79
CA LEU A 141 18.24 3.16 11.60
C LEU A 141 19.74 3.50 11.66
N GLY A 142 20.21 4.11 12.76
CA GLY A 142 21.63 4.43 12.97
C GLY A 142 22.09 5.72 12.30
N LEU A 143 21.18 6.58 11.87
CA LEU A 143 21.54 7.89 11.30
C LEU A 143 22.03 8.84 12.42
N ASP A 144 23.01 9.68 12.09
CA ASP A 144 23.43 10.78 12.96
C ASP A 144 22.31 11.82 13.11
N ASP A 145 22.44 12.77 14.04
CA ASP A 145 21.35 13.71 14.36
C ASP A 145 21.00 14.65 13.21
N ASN A 146 21.98 14.96 12.36
CA ASN A 146 21.77 15.84 11.21
C ASN A 146 21.07 15.11 10.08
N GLN A 147 21.52 13.90 9.78
CA GLN A 147 20.84 13.00 8.87
C GLN A 147 19.41 12.73 9.38
N ALA A 148 19.25 12.42 10.66
CA ALA A 148 17.94 12.19 11.24
C ALA A 148 17.00 13.39 11.11
N SER A 149 17.51 14.62 11.31
CA SER A 149 16.74 15.86 11.12
C SER A 149 16.26 16.04 9.67
N ILE A 150 17.12 15.80 8.69
CA ILE A 150 16.78 15.89 7.25
C ILE A 150 15.73 14.85 6.86
N TYR A 151 15.89 13.61 7.34
CA TYR A 151 14.93 12.54 7.06
C TYR A 151 13.59 12.77 7.75
N ALA A 152 13.60 13.30 8.97
CA ALA A 152 12.40 13.72 9.70
C ALA A 152 11.64 14.84 8.99
N ASP A 153 12.35 15.82 8.43
CA ASP A 153 11.75 16.90 7.65
C ASP A 153 11.05 16.36 6.39
N ARG A 154 11.73 15.51 5.61
CA ARG A 154 11.13 14.85 4.44
C ARG A 154 9.92 14.00 4.81
N TYR A 155 10.01 13.25 5.90
CA TYR A 155 8.91 12.44 6.42
C TYR A 155 7.69 13.31 6.75
N THR A 156 7.93 14.46 7.39
CA THR A 156 6.89 15.42 7.77
C THR A 156 6.27 16.08 6.55
N ASN A 157 7.08 16.50 5.57
CA ASN A 157 6.56 17.05 4.32
C ASN A 157 5.66 16.03 3.58
N LYS A 158 6.04 14.74 3.55
CA LYS A 158 5.22 13.70 2.91
C LYS A 158 3.89 13.43 3.63
N LYS A 159 3.83 13.57 4.95
CA LYS A 159 2.65 13.24 5.78
C LYS A 159 1.75 14.43 6.07
N CYS A 160 2.33 15.61 6.24
CA CYS A 160 1.66 16.86 6.61
C CYS A 160 1.57 17.85 5.44
N ASN A 161 2.39 17.69 4.40
CA ASN A 161 2.60 18.67 3.32
C ASN A 161 3.18 20.00 3.83
N GLU A 162 3.97 19.91 4.91
CA GLU A 162 4.67 21.01 5.58
C GLU A 162 6.07 20.53 5.97
N SER A 163 7.09 21.33 5.69
CA SER A 163 8.49 21.08 6.07
C SER A 163 8.84 21.95 7.29
N PRO A 164 9.07 21.37 8.48
CA PRO A 164 9.52 22.11 9.66
C PRO A 164 10.74 22.98 9.40
N LEU A 165 11.73 22.48 8.65
CA LEU A 165 12.95 23.24 8.37
C LEU A 165 12.66 24.48 7.52
N THR A 166 11.84 24.31 6.48
CA THR A 166 11.38 25.44 5.64
C THR A 166 10.57 26.45 6.43
N LEU A 167 9.64 25.98 7.27
CA LEU A 167 8.82 26.84 8.13
C LEU A 167 9.64 27.64 9.13
N MET A 168 10.73 27.06 9.64
CA MET A 168 11.62 27.70 10.60
C MET A 168 12.74 28.54 9.93
N GLY A 169 12.78 28.60 8.60
CA GLY A 169 13.84 29.31 7.85
C GLY A 169 15.22 28.67 7.97
N ILE A 170 15.31 27.41 8.41
CA ILE A 170 16.57 26.69 8.57
C ILE A 170 16.94 26.08 7.21
N THR A 171 17.85 26.76 6.51
CA THR A 171 18.31 26.35 5.17
C THR A 171 19.61 25.56 5.19
N HIS A 172 20.38 25.65 6.28
CA HIS A 172 21.69 25.01 6.43
C HIS A 172 21.79 24.40 7.83
N HIS A 173 22.26 23.15 7.91
CA HIS A 173 22.57 22.47 9.17
C HIS A 173 24.09 22.32 9.30
N GLU A 174 24.64 22.73 10.44
CA GLU A 174 26.06 22.58 10.76
C GLU A 174 26.39 21.10 10.97
N ALA A 175 27.38 20.57 10.24
CA ALA A 175 27.79 19.16 10.34
C ALA A 175 28.29 18.82 11.77
N PRO A 176 28.04 17.61 12.30
CA PRO A 176 28.38 17.27 13.69
C PRO A 176 29.90 17.25 13.92
N GLU A 177 30.66 16.95 12.87
CA GLU A 177 32.11 17.09 12.83
C GLU A 177 32.47 17.97 11.63
N ASN A 178 33.39 18.91 11.84
CA ASN A 178 33.86 19.84 10.81
C ASN A 178 34.82 19.18 9.79
N THR A 179 34.77 17.85 9.66
CA THR A 179 35.59 17.09 8.70
C THR A 179 34.75 16.73 7.50
N LYS A 180 34.96 17.46 6.40
CA LYS A 180 34.37 17.14 5.10
C LYS A 180 34.84 15.75 4.68
N THR A 181 33.93 14.93 4.15
CA THR A 181 34.31 13.64 3.57
C THR A 181 34.47 13.76 2.07
N LEU A 182 35.58 13.27 1.54
CA LEU A 182 35.98 13.34 0.14
C LEU A 182 35.66 12.02 -0.59
N ASN A 183 35.35 12.12 -1.88
CA ASN A 183 35.41 10.99 -2.81
C ASN A 183 36.79 10.92 -3.51
N ALA A 184 37.05 9.84 -4.25
CA ALA A 184 38.34 9.65 -4.92
C ALA A 184 38.68 10.76 -5.94
N SER A 185 37.69 11.33 -6.63
CA SER A 185 37.91 12.43 -7.56
C SER A 185 38.26 13.73 -6.83
N GLU A 186 37.57 14.01 -5.73
CA GLU A 186 37.84 15.16 -4.86
C GLU A 186 39.25 15.06 -4.26
N ILE A 187 39.69 13.87 -3.84
CA ILE A 187 41.06 13.64 -3.38
C ILE A 187 42.08 13.99 -4.47
N ALA A 188 41.85 13.51 -5.70
CA ALA A 188 42.75 13.79 -6.83
C ALA A 188 42.81 15.28 -7.17
N GLU A 189 41.68 15.99 -7.08
CA GLU A 189 41.62 17.44 -7.27
C GLU A 189 42.35 18.20 -6.15
N ARG A 190 42.21 17.81 -4.87
CA ARG A 190 42.93 18.48 -3.76
C ARG A 190 44.45 18.28 -3.83
N LEU A 191 44.90 17.20 -4.46
CA LEU A 191 46.32 16.85 -4.57
C LEU A 191 46.90 17.15 -5.96
N ASP A 192 46.14 17.86 -6.82
CA ASP A 192 46.53 18.25 -8.17
C ASP A 192 47.11 17.08 -9.00
N LEU A 193 46.48 15.90 -8.90
CA LEU A 193 46.98 14.70 -9.58
C LEU A 193 46.80 14.82 -11.10
N PRO A 194 47.82 14.44 -11.90
CA PRO A 194 47.75 14.52 -13.35
C PRO A 194 46.80 13.46 -13.94
N GLY A 195 46.02 13.86 -14.95
CA GLY A 195 45.26 12.95 -15.81
C GLY A 195 43.81 13.34 -16.07
N SER A 196 43.22 12.80 -17.14
CA SER A 196 41.84 13.13 -17.56
C SER A 196 40.74 12.40 -16.78
N ARG A 197 41.10 11.56 -15.79
CA ARG A 197 40.17 10.74 -14.99
C ARG A 197 40.52 10.81 -13.50
N PRO A 198 40.14 11.90 -12.79
CA PRO A 198 40.57 12.15 -11.41
C PRO A 198 40.14 11.05 -10.43
N GLY A 199 38.94 10.49 -10.59
CA GLY A 199 38.47 9.40 -9.72
C GLY A 199 39.27 8.10 -9.84
N ILE A 200 39.89 7.83 -11.00
CA ILE A 200 40.78 6.67 -11.16
C ILE A 200 42.14 6.97 -10.51
N ALA A 201 42.69 8.16 -10.77
CA ALA A 201 43.97 8.59 -10.19
C ALA A 201 43.93 8.60 -8.66
N GLY A 202 42.86 9.13 -8.05
CA GLY A 202 42.71 9.12 -6.59
C GLY A 202 42.63 7.71 -6.00
N ASN A 203 41.88 6.79 -6.62
CA ASN A 203 41.81 5.40 -6.16
C ASN A 203 43.14 4.66 -6.34
N GLN A 204 43.89 4.95 -7.41
CA GLN A 204 45.24 4.40 -7.60
C GLN A 204 46.19 4.89 -6.51
N LEU A 205 46.19 6.19 -6.19
CA LEU A 205 47.03 6.74 -5.14
C LEU A 205 46.68 6.14 -3.76
N LEU A 206 45.39 5.96 -3.46
CA LEU A 206 44.94 5.29 -2.24
C LEU A 206 45.39 3.82 -2.18
N LYS A 207 45.44 3.12 -3.33
CA LYS A 207 45.97 1.76 -3.43
C LYS A 207 47.49 1.73 -3.23
N GLU A 208 48.24 2.64 -3.86
CA GLU A 208 49.69 2.76 -3.69
C GLU A 208 50.09 3.05 -2.24
N ALA A 209 49.33 3.92 -1.56
CA ALA A 209 49.50 4.21 -0.14
C ALA A 209 49.05 3.09 0.80
N GLY A 210 48.55 1.95 0.26
CA GLY A 210 48.11 0.80 1.06
C GLY A 210 46.81 1.02 1.83
N LEU A 211 46.03 2.05 1.49
CA LEU A 211 44.77 2.40 2.15
C LEU A 211 43.57 1.67 1.51
N HIS A 212 43.71 1.21 0.27
CA HIS A 212 42.66 0.51 -0.49
C HIS A 212 43.21 -0.70 -1.24
N THR A 213 42.32 -1.66 -1.53
CA THR A 213 42.58 -2.79 -2.44
C THR A 213 41.49 -2.88 -3.51
N ASP A 214 41.86 -3.37 -4.69
CA ASP A 214 40.93 -3.70 -5.77
C ASP A 214 40.67 -5.21 -5.80
N SER A 215 39.39 -5.56 -5.87
CA SER A 215 38.93 -6.91 -6.19
C SER A 215 37.99 -6.85 -7.38
N ARG A 216 37.71 -8.00 -8.01
CA ARG A 216 36.71 -8.08 -9.08
C ARG A 216 35.50 -8.85 -8.60
N ASP A 217 34.32 -8.25 -8.72
CA ASP A 217 33.05 -8.93 -8.47
C ASP A 217 32.76 -9.96 -9.58
N LYS A 218 31.76 -10.84 -9.37
CA LYS A 218 31.25 -11.84 -10.31
C LYS A 218 30.89 -11.27 -11.69
N LYS A 219 30.59 -9.96 -11.76
CA LYS A 219 30.32 -9.21 -13.01
C LYS A 219 31.58 -8.56 -13.61
N ASN A 220 32.77 -8.98 -13.18
CA ASN A 220 34.08 -8.46 -13.59
C ASN A 220 34.23 -6.93 -13.39
N LYS A 221 33.49 -6.36 -12.43
CA LYS A 221 33.59 -4.94 -12.05
C LYS A 221 34.58 -4.78 -10.90
N ILE A 222 35.40 -3.72 -10.96
CA ILE A 222 36.34 -3.38 -9.90
C ILE A 222 35.56 -2.92 -8.67
N VAL A 223 35.82 -3.57 -7.53
CA VAL A 223 35.29 -3.21 -6.22
C VAL A 223 36.45 -2.78 -5.34
N TRP A 224 36.40 -1.53 -4.90
CA TRP A 224 37.40 -0.92 -4.04
C TRP A 224 37.02 -1.12 -2.58
N THR A 225 37.91 -1.73 -1.80
CA THR A 225 37.69 -2.01 -0.38
C THR A 225 38.82 -1.45 0.48
N PRO A 226 38.53 -0.71 1.56
CA PRO A 226 39.55 -0.25 2.49
C PRO A 226 40.28 -1.38 3.19
N THR A 227 41.59 -1.19 3.34
CA THR A 227 42.43 -1.97 4.24
C THR A 227 42.16 -1.58 5.69
N GLU A 228 42.69 -2.32 6.65
CA GLU A 228 42.58 -2.00 8.08
C GLU A 228 43.11 -0.60 8.42
N SER A 229 44.22 -0.18 7.78
CA SER A 229 44.75 1.19 7.89
C SER A 229 43.85 2.23 7.19
N GLY A 230 43.23 1.86 6.07
CA GLY A 230 42.28 2.72 5.35
C GLY A 230 40.96 2.93 6.10
N MET A 231 40.47 1.95 6.85
CA MET A 231 39.23 2.04 7.63
C MET A 231 39.26 3.15 8.68
N GLN A 232 40.45 3.54 9.17
CA GLN A 232 40.60 4.66 10.10
C GLN A 232 40.16 6.00 9.48
N PHE A 233 40.18 6.10 8.15
CA PHE A 233 39.81 7.30 7.41
C PHE A 233 38.57 7.10 6.53
N ALA A 234 38.08 5.88 6.37
CA ALA A 234 37.00 5.55 5.45
C ALA A 234 35.71 5.23 6.21
N ARG A 235 34.59 5.80 5.75
CA ARG A 235 33.24 5.42 6.17
C ARG A 235 32.43 4.90 4.99
N LEU A 236 31.68 3.82 5.18
CA LEU A 236 30.74 3.34 4.18
C LEU A 236 29.49 4.22 4.20
N SER A 237 29.11 4.76 3.04
CA SER A 237 27.95 5.64 2.88
C SER A 237 27.02 5.05 1.84
N ASP A 238 25.74 4.88 2.21
CA ASP A 238 24.71 4.46 1.26
C ASP A 238 24.08 5.69 0.59
N THR A 239 24.26 5.84 -0.71
CA THR A 239 23.76 6.98 -1.48
C THR A 239 22.72 6.49 -2.48
N GLY A 240 21.59 7.19 -2.61
CA GLY A 240 20.60 6.88 -3.63
C GLY A 240 21.21 6.95 -5.04
N LYS A 241 20.81 6.03 -5.92
CA LYS A 241 21.19 6.08 -7.34
C LYS A 241 20.61 7.34 -7.98
N ALA A 242 21.42 8.07 -8.73
CA ALA A 242 21.00 9.31 -9.37
C ALA A 242 19.92 9.14 -10.45
N HIS A 243 19.85 7.97 -11.10
CA HIS A 243 19.01 7.74 -12.28
C HIS A 243 18.15 6.45 -12.20
N SER A 244 18.02 5.84 -11.02
CA SER A 244 17.10 4.71 -10.82
C SER A 244 16.72 4.57 -9.36
N ASP A 245 15.65 3.82 -9.10
CA ASP A 245 15.32 3.42 -7.73
C ASP A 245 16.32 2.38 -7.22
N GLY A 246 17.00 2.72 -6.13
CA GLY A 246 17.97 1.87 -5.46
C GLY A 246 19.07 2.68 -4.77
N SER A 247 19.86 2.01 -3.94
CA SER A 247 20.98 2.61 -3.23
C SER A 247 22.31 2.04 -3.73
N VAL A 248 23.40 2.80 -3.55
CA VAL A 248 24.78 2.42 -3.87
C VAL A 248 25.64 2.75 -2.67
N GLN A 249 26.27 1.72 -2.15
CA GLN A 249 27.26 1.86 -1.09
C GLN A 249 28.58 2.34 -1.68
N THR A 250 29.08 3.46 -1.17
CA THR A 250 30.35 4.05 -1.57
C THR A 250 31.15 4.43 -0.33
N TYR A 251 32.46 4.18 -0.36
CA TYR A 251 33.34 4.64 0.70
C TYR A 251 33.63 6.14 0.53
N ARG A 252 33.53 6.87 1.64
CA ARG A 252 33.84 8.29 1.77
C ARG A 252 35.01 8.47 2.72
N TRP A 253 35.96 9.33 2.37
CA TRP A 253 37.23 9.48 3.09
C TRP A 253 37.26 10.76 3.93
N SER A 254 37.79 10.71 5.14
CA SER A 254 38.09 11.90 5.94
C SER A 254 39.17 12.76 5.26
N GLU A 255 39.08 14.09 5.36
CA GLU A 255 40.14 15.02 4.91
C GLU A 255 41.52 14.70 5.50
N ARG A 256 41.58 14.07 6.68
CA ARG A 256 42.84 13.63 7.29
C ARG A 256 43.65 12.67 6.42
N VAL A 257 43.00 11.98 5.48
CA VAL A 257 43.67 11.09 4.52
C VAL A 257 44.64 11.86 3.63
N LEU A 258 44.37 13.14 3.33
CA LEU A 258 45.21 13.95 2.45
C LEU A 258 46.62 14.11 3.01
N ALA A 259 46.76 14.31 4.33
CA ALA A 259 48.07 14.42 4.97
C ALA A 259 48.92 13.15 4.81
N VAL A 260 48.28 11.97 4.89
CA VAL A 260 48.93 10.67 4.68
C VAL A 260 49.36 10.52 3.21
N LEU A 261 48.49 10.87 2.27
CA LEU A 261 48.76 10.77 0.84
C LEU A 261 49.84 11.75 0.37
N SER A 262 49.82 13.00 0.84
CA SER A 262 50.87 13.99 0.55
C SER A 262 52.23 13.54 1.06
N SER A 263 52.29 12.95 2.25
CA SER A 263 53.52 12.39 2.81
C SER A 263 54.04 11.22 1.95
N HIS A 264 53.16 10.36 1.47
CA HIS A 264 53.51 9.25 0.58
C HIS A 264 54.07 9.75 -0.77
N LEU A 265 53.47 10.80 -1.35
CA LEU A 265 53.95 11.43 -2.59
C LEU A 265 55.33 12.07 -2.42
N ALA A 266 55.59 12.72 -1.28
CA ALA A 266 56.89 13.32 -0.98
C ALA A 266 58.01 12.26 -0.92
N VAL A 267 57.78 11.15 -0.22
CA VAL A 267 58.73 10.03 -0.13
C VAL A 267 58.97 9.38 -1.51
N LYS A 268 57.92 9.27 -2.33
CA LYS A 268 58.03 8.74 -3.70
C LYS A 268 58.85 9.68 -4.60
N GLY A 269 58.73 10.99 -4.44
CA GLY A 269 59.51 12.00 -5.16
C GLY A 269 61.02 11.95 -4.83
N GLU A 270 61.38 11.79 -3.56
CA GLU A 270 62.78 11.66 -3.12
C GLU A 270 63.45 10.36 -3.61
N SER A 271 62.69 9.27 -3.74
CA SER A 271 63.22 8.00 -4.26
C SER A 271 63.61 8.04 -5.75
N VAL A 272 63.12 9.03 -6.51
CA VAL A 272 63.42 9.21 -7.94
C VAL A 272 64.62 10.13 -8.15
N SER A 273 65.04 10.92 -7.15
CA SER A 273 66.08 11.95 -7.28
C SER A 273 67.48 11.54 -6.80
N VAL A 274 67.86 10.26 -6.84
CA VAL A 274 69.27 9.86 -6.63
C VAL A 274 70.01 9.96 -7.98
N PRO A 275 70.94 10.92 -8.17
CA PRO A 275 71.63 11.09 -9.45
C PRO A 275 72.60 9.93 -9.71
N PHE A 276 72.48 9.35 -10.90
CA PHE A 276 73.40 8.35 -11.45
C PHE A 276 74.83 8.92 -11.43
N ALA A 277 75.71 8.32 -10.63
CA ALA A 277 77.10 8.74 -10.48
C ALA A 277 77.83 8.75 -11.83
N LYS A 278 78.55 9.86 -12.11
CA LYS A 278 79.53 9.97 -13.20
C LYS A 278 80.54 8.81 -13.13
N LYS A 279 80.70 8.07 -14.23
CA LYS A 279 81.86 7.18 -14.43
C LYS A 279 83.15 8.01 -14.39
N PRO A 280 84.23 7.54 -13.74
CA PRO A 280 85.52 8.22 -13.77
C PRO A 280 86.17 8.10 -15.15
N GLU A 281 86.81 9.19 -15.58
CA GLU A 281 87.73 9.28 -16.70
C GLU A 281 88.86 8.24 -16.54
N THR A 282 89.07 7.43 -17.57
CA THR A 282 90.34 6.75 -17.80
C THR A 282 91.19 7.63 -18.72
N ALA A 283 92.20 8.27 -18.15
CA ALA A 283 93.32 8.84 -18.88
C ALA A 283 94.56 7.94 -18.72
N THR A 284 94.98 7.39 -19.86
CA THR A 284 96.36 7.13 -20.32
C THR A 284 97.32 6.25 -19.50
N VAL A 285 97.83 5.20 -20.16
CA VAL A 285 99.20 5.18 -20.74
C VAL A 285 99.14 4.54 -22.12
#